data_AF-A0A545SRZ9-F1
#
_entry.id   AF-A0A545SRZ9-F1
#
_cell.length_a   1.000
_cell.length_b   1.000
_cell.length_c   1.000
_cell.angle_alpha   90.00
_cell.angle_beta   90.00
_cell.angle_gamma   90.00
#
_symmetry.space_group_name_H-M   'P 1'
#
loop_
_entity.id
_entity.type
_entity.pdbx_description
1 polymer ?
#
loop_
_entity_poly.entity_id
_entity_poly.type
_entity_poly.pdbx_seq_one_letter_code
_entity_poly.pdbx_strand_id
1 'polypeptide(L)'
;MRATVSILILTLLVACDGHIYVRGGLTDGDTFYLPSYVYGNQDPVLQSWVAYSLSRSVCQLEEGGENPARNHSFDCEFSARMTLIERWAELGSPATGGDNLLSGEFGDAAYLDTLSQIRRGGFLREYIWHYLHRRQWRAPPDLRAREFERWRLAELAADHRPQTRIIGFWGYGDAGAGAGSEVSDP
;
A
#
# COMPACT_ATOMS: atom_id res chain seq x y z
N MET A 1 -23.67 -26.81 -44.86
CA MET A 1 -23.85 -27.35 -43.49
C MET A 1 -22.59 -27.02 -42.70
N ARG A 2 -22.74 -26.26 -41.59
CA ARG A 2 -21.93 -26.16 -40.35
C ARG A 2 -20.41 -25.91 -40.48
N ALA A 3 -19.75 -25.03 -39.73
CA ALA A 3 -20.15 -24.16 -38.62
C ALA A 3 -19.20 -22.96 -38.54
N THR A 4 -19.77 -21.82 -38.22
CA THR A 4 -19.15 -20.56 -37.82
C THR A 4 -18.33 -20.75 -36.53
N VAL A 5 -17.10 -20.21 -36.50
CA VAL A 5 -16.39 -19.90 -35.25
C VAL A 5 -16.11 -18.40 -35.25
N SER A 6 -17.06 -17.67 -34.68
CA SER A 6 -16.85 -16.32 -34.18
C SER A 6 -16.29 -16.42 -32.77
N ILE A 7 -15.07 -15.90 -32.54
CA ILE A 7 -14.66 -15.45 -31.21
C ILE A 7 -14.13 -14.03 -31.39
N LEU A 8 -15.06 -13.10 -31.22
CA LEU A 8 -14.85 -11.67 -31.06
C LEU A 8 -14.16 -11.48 -29.70
N ILE A 9 -12.84 -11.27 -29.68
CA ILE A 9 -12.12 -10.89 -28.45
C ILE A 9 -12.47 -9.42 -28.17
N LEU A 10 -13.44 -9.24 -27.29
CA LEU A 10 -13.92 -7.96 -26.80
C LEU A 10 -12.90 -7.43 -25.77
N THR A 11 -11.99 -6.57 -26.22
CA THR A 11 -11.11 -5.76 -25.37
C THR A 11 -11.92 -4.69 -24.64
N LEU A 12 -12.45 -5.02 -23.46
CA LEU A 12 -13.00 -4.04 -22.51
C LEU A 12 -11.85 -3.41 -21.71
N LEU A 13 -11.17 -2.43 -22.31
CA LEU A 13 -10.41 -1.43 -21.56
C LEU A 13 -11.34 -0.25 -21.26
N VAL A 14 -12.08 -0.36 -20.16
CA VAL A 14 -12.69 0.80 -19.50
C VAL A 14 -12.06 0.90 -18.11
N ALA A 15 -11.05 1.76 -18.00
CA ALA A 15 -10.58 2.31 -16.75
C ALA A 15 -10.22 3.78 -17.00
N CYS A 16 -11.25 4.57 -17.31
CA CYS A 16 -11.20 6.03 -17.36
C CYS A 16 -12.25 6.60 -16.40
N ASP A 17 -12.23 6.16 -15.14
CA ASP A 17 -12.90 6.88 -14.06
C ASP A 17 -11.88 6.99 -12.93
N GLY A 18 -11.50 8.22 -12.57
CA GLY A 18 -10.53 8.53 -11.51
C GLY A 18 -11.01 8.19 -10.09
N HIS A 19 -12.03 7.33 -9.96
CA HIS A 19 -12.62 6.88 -8.71
C HIS A 19 -12.19 5.43 -8.48
N ILE A 20 -11.19 5.26 -7.62
CA ILE A 20 -10.73 3.95 -7.16
C ILE A 20 -11.77 3.42 -6.15
N TYR A 21 -12.43 2.33 -6.54
CA TYR A 21 -13.35 1.47 -5.76
C TYR A 21 -14.49 2.14 -4.99
N VAL A 22 -15.61 2.37 -5.68
CA VAL A 22 -16.94 2.43 -5.04
C VAL A 22 -17.64 1.10 -5.30
N ARG A 23 -17.41 0.09 -4.45
CA ARG A 23 -18.24 -1.13 -4.47
C ARG A 23 -19.02 -1.22 -3.15
N GLY A 24 -20.24 -0.68 -3.17
CA GLY A 24 -21.27 -1.01 -2.20
C GLY A 24 -21.54 -0.04 -1.04
N GLY A 25 -21.22 1.26 -1.17
CA GLY A 25 -21.69 2.26 -0.19
C GLY A 25 -21.22 2.04 1.26
N LEU A 26 -20.06 1.41 1.44
CA LEU A 26 -19.49 1.02 2.75
C LEU A 26 -18.40 1.96 3.26
N THR A 27 -18.13 3.07 2.57
CA THR A 27 -17.35 4.16 3.14
C THR A 27 -18.35 5.21 3.58
N ASP A 28 -18.30 5.68 4.84
CA ASP A 28 -19.21 6.68 5.41
C ASP A 28 -19.01 8.09 4.76
N GLY A 29 -18.84 8.15 3.44
CA GLY A 29 -18.32 9.28 2.67
C GLY A 29 -16.80 9.28 2.51
N ASP A 30 -16.09 8.39 3.21
CA ASP A 30 -14.62 8.38 3.21
C ASP A 30 -14.05 7.95 1.84
N THR A 31 -13.10 8.74 1.34
CA THR A 31 -12.48 8.54 0.03
C THR A 31 -10.97 8.78 0.11
N PHE A 32 -10.18 7.88 -0.46
CA PHE A 32 -8.75 8.05 -0.61
C PHE A 32 -8.42 8.65 -1.99
N TYR A 33 -7.85 9.84 -2.00
CA TYR A 33 -7.50 10.58 -3.20
C TYR A 33 -6.02 10.43 -3.53
N LEU A 34 -5.72 10.27 -4.83
CA LEU A 34 -4.35 10.35 -5.33
C LEU A 34 -4.06 11.78 -5.82
N PRO A 35 -2.85 12.31 -5.60
CA PRO A 35 -2.46 13.61 -6.15
C PRO A 35 -2.38 13.57 -7.68
N SER A 36 -2.61 14.72 -8.32
CA SER A 36 -2.67 14.79 -9.79
C SER A 36 -1.38 14.36 -10.49
N TYR A 37 -0.21 14.61 -9.88
CA TYR A 37 1.09 14.24 -10.44
C TYR A 37 1.31 12.72 -10.58
N VAL A 38 0.49 11.91 -9.90
CA VAL A 38 0.54 10.45 -10.02
C VAL A 38 -0.02 10.01 -11.37
N TYR A 39 -1.00 10.73 -11.91
CA TYR A 39 -1.64 10.36 -13.16
C TYR A 39 -0.68 10.59 -14.33
N GLY A 40 -0.33 9.50 -15.03
CA GLY A 40 0.59 9.53 -16.18
C GLY A 40 2.07 9.43 -15.83
N ASN A 41 2.46 9.54 -14.55
CA ASN A 41 3.84 9.34 -14.13
C ASN A 41 4.15 7.84 -13.99
N GLN A 42 5.09 7.33 -14.79
CA GLN A 42 5.46 5.91 -14.80
C GLN A 42 6.71 5.59 -13.97
N ASP A 43 7.16 6.51 -13.12
CA ASP A 43 8.30 6.27 -12.24
C ASP A 43 8.03 5.03 -11.35
N PRO A 44 8.91 4.01 -11.37
CA PRO A 44 8.64 2.73 -10.74
C PRO A 44 8.66 2.83 -9.20
N VAL A 45 9.45 3.74 -8.63
CA VAL A 45 9.47 3.99 -7.18
C VAL A 45 8.14 4.60 -6.76
N LEU A 46 7.68 5.64 -7.46
CA LEU A 46 6.40 6.28 -7.21
C LEU A 46 5.25 5.27 -7.33
N GLN A 47 5.18 4.53 -8.43
CA GLN A 47 4.09 3.58 -8.67
C GLN A 47 4.07 2.43 -7.67
N SER A 48 5.22 2.01 -7.15
CA SER A 48 5.30 1.04 -6.05
C SER A 48 4.73 1.62 -4.75
N TRP A 49 5.09 2.86 -4.41
CA TRP A 49 4.54 3.54 -3.23
C TRP A 49 3.06 3.90 -3.36
N VAL A 50 2.55 4.16 -4.57
CA VAL A 50 1.11 4.29 -4.86
C VAL A 50 0.40 2.98 -4.55
N ALA A 51 0.92 1.85 -5.04
CA ALA A 51 0.34 0.53 -4.76
C ALA A 51 0.32 0.22 -3.25
N TYR A 52 1.41 0.52 -2.54
CA TYR A 52 1.44 0.44 -1.07
C TYR A 52 0.35 1.30 -0.42
N SER A 53 0.20 2.55 -0.86
CA SER A 53 -0.73 3.51 -0.27
C SER A 53 -2.19 3.08 -0.45
N LEU A 54 -2.53 2.58 -1.64
CA LEU A 54 -3.86 2.06 -1.96
C LEU A 54 -4.15 0.76 -1.20
N SER A 55 -3.20 -0.18 -1.14
CA SER A 55 -3.36 -1.41 -0.37
C SER A 55 -3.59 -1.12 1.12
N ARG A 56 -2.81 -0.19 1.68
CA ARG A 56 -2.98 0.23 3.07
C ARG A 56 -4.33 0.91 3.28
N SER A 57 -4.75 1.82 2.39
CA SER A 57 -6.00 2.56 2.55
C SER A 57 -7.23 1.64 2.52
N VAL A 58 -7.23 0.62 1.67
CA VAL A 58 -8.27 -0.41 1.66
C VAL A 58 -8.37 -1.12 3.01
N CYS A 59 -7.24 -1.57 3.56
CA CYS A 59 -7.21 -2.24 4.85
C CYS A 59 -7.70 -1.33 5.99
N GLN A 60 -7.38 -0.02 5.92
CA GLN A 60 -7.87 0.96 6.91
C GLN A 60 -9.39 1.12 6.86
N LEU A 61 -10.01 1.08 5.68
CA LEU A 61 -11.46 1.10 5.55
C LEU A 61 -12.10 -0.19 6.08
N GLU A 62 -11.48 -1.34 5.80
CA GLU A 62 -11.97 -2.64 6.26
C GLU A 62 -11.91 -2.79 7.79
N GLU A 63 -10.86 -2.25 8.42
CA GLU A 63 -10.75 -2.21 9.89
C GLU A 63 -11.70 -1.18 10.52
N GLY A 64 -12.00 -0.10 9.81
CA GLY A 64 -12.80 1.02 10.30
C GLY A 64 -12.17 1.75 11.49
N GLY A 65 -13.01 2.49 12.22
CA GLY A 65 -12.63 3.25 13.40
C GLY A 65 -12.93 4.75 13.28
N GLU A 66 -12.59 5.50 14.33
CA GLU A 66 -12.84 6.95 14.35
C GLU A 66 -11.93 7.68 13.37
N ASN A 67 -12.51 8.70 12.70
CA ASN A 67 -11.76 9.57 11.82
C ASN A 67 -10.86 10.55 12.60
N PRO A 68 -9.60 10.76 12.16
CA PRO A 68 -9.00 10.18 10.95
C PRO A 68 -8.59 8.71 11.15
N ALA A 69 -9.07 7.82 10.25
CA ALA A 69 -8.74 6.40 10.22
C ALA A 69 -7.24 6.17 9.90
N ARG A 70 -6.39 6.42 10.89
CA ARG A 70 -4.93 6.23 10.84
C ARG A 70 -4.49 4.92 11.49
N ASN A 71 -5.44 4.20 12.08
CA ASN A 71 -5.17 2.89 12.61
C ASN A 71 -5.01 1.88 11.46
N HIS A 72 -4.16 0.89 11.67
CA HIS A 72 -4.03 -0.29 10.82
C HIS A 72 -3.34 -1.35 11.66
N SER A 73 -3.62 -2.63 11.46
CA SER A 73 -2.94 -3.73 12.15
C SER A 73 -1.57 -4.07 11.56
N PHE A 74 -0.88 -4.99 12.24
CA PHE A 74 0.32 -5.64 11.70
C PHE A 74 0.03 -6.31 10.34
N ASP A 75 -1.10 -7.01 10.21
CA ASP A 75 -1.46 -7.74 9.00
C ASP A 75 -1.75 -6.77 7.84
N CYS A 76 -2.34 -5.60 8.12
CA CYS A 76 -2.45 -4.53 7.13
C CYS A 76 -1.08 -4.06 6.64
N GLU A 77 -0.13 -3.78 7.55
CA GLU A 77 1.21 -3.32 7.16
C GLU A 77 1.96 -4.40 6.37
N PHE A 78 1.84 -5.67 6.78
CA PHE A 78 2.45 -6.79 6.09
C PHE A 78 1.90 -6.95 4.68
N SER A 79 0.58 -6.97 4.50
CA SER A 79 -0.06 -7.06 3.19
C SER A 79 0.31 -5.89 2.29
N ALA A 80 0.26 -4.65 2.79
CA ALA A 80 0.64 -3.48 2.01
C ALA A 80 2.11 -3.51 1.57
N ARG A 81 3.02 -4.00 2.42
CA ARG A 81 4.43 -4.16 2.06
C ARG A 81 4.68 -5.30 1.09
N MET A 82 3.90 -6.38 1.16
CA MET A 82 3.94 -7.41 0.13
C MET A 82 3.57 -6.82 -1.23
N THR A 83 2.46 -6.07 -1.31
CA THR A 83 2.06 -5.35 -2.53
C THR A 83 3.14 -4.36 -3.00
N LEU A 84 3.78 -3.61 -2.09
CA LEU A 84 4.89 -2.71 -2.42
C LEU A 84 6.04 -3.43 -3.14
N ILE A 85 6.48 -4.56 -2.59
CA ILE A 85 7.62 -5.33 -3.11
C ILE A 85 7.25 -6.04 -4.41
N GLU A 86 6.03 -6.57 -4.51
CA GLU A 86 5.52 -7.20 -5.74
C GLU A 86 5.45 -6.18 -6.87
N ARG A 87 4.92 -5.00 -6.60
CA ARG A 87 4.85 -3.94 -7.60
C ARG A 87 6.23 -3.47 -8.05
N TRP A 88 7.17 -3.34 -7.11
CA TRP A 88 8.57 -3.01 -7.43
C TRP A 88 9.22 -4.07 -8.33
N ALA A 89 8.96 -5.35 -8.07
CA ALA A 89 9.47 -6.44 -8.90
C ALA A 89 8.86 -6.45 -10.31
N GLU A 90 7.54 -6.22 -10.43
CA GLU A 90 6.84 -6.14 -11.72
C GLU A 90 7.35 -4.99 -12.61
N LEU A 91 7.63 -3.84 -12.00
CA LEU A 91 8.02 -2.62 -12.71
C LEU A 91 9.50 -2.62 -13.15
N GLY A 92 10.23 -3.70 -12.87
CA GLY A 92 11.64 -3.82 -13.22
C GLY A 92 12.53 -2.97 -12.32
N SER A 93 12.86 -3.51 -11.14
CA SER A 93 14.02 -3.03 -10.37
C SER A 93 15.27 -3.00 -11.26
N PRO A 94 16.24 -2.09 -11.02
CA PRO A 94 17.57 -2.15 -11.64
C PRO A 94 18.22 -3.55 -11.54
N ALA A 95 17.83 -4.39 -10.56
CA ALA A 95 18.26 -5.78 -10.41
C ALA A 95 17.79 -6.74 -11.51
N THR A 96 16.86 -6.32 -12.39
CA THR A 96 16.27 -7.12 -13.46
C THR A 96 16.79 -6.77 -14.86
N GLY A 97 17.87 -5.97 -14.95
CA GLY A 97 18.52 -5.62 -16.22
C GLY A 97 17.84 -4.49 -16.99
N GLY A 98 17.01 -3.68 -16.31
CA GLY A 98 16.55 -2.40 -16.86
C GLY A 98 17.65 -1.36 -16.71
N ASP A 99 18.03 -0.70 -17.81
CA ASP A 99 18.89 0.49 -17.79
C ASP A 99 18.16 1.63 -17.04
N ASN A 100 18.25 1.63 -15.71
CA ASN A 100 17.78 2.75 -14.91
C ASN A 100 18.73 2.97 -13.72
N LEU A 101 19.79 3.73 -14.01
CA LEU A 101 20.68 4.29 -13.02
C LEU A 101 19.90 5.28 -12.14
N LEU A 102 19.48 4.79 -10.97
CA LEU A 102 19.38 5.48 -9.69
C LEU A 102 19.28 7.02 -9.75
N SER A 103 18.05 7.53 -9.59
CA SER A 103 17.63 8.79 -8.94
C SER A 103 16.45 9.45 -9.70
N GLY A 104 15.33 8.75 -9.76
CA GLY A 104 14.06 9.41 -10.09
C GLY A 104 13.71 10.45 -9.01
N GLU A 105 13.02 11.51 -9.40
CA GLU A 105 12.55 12.62 -8.54
C GLU A 105 11.82 12.16 -7.27
N PHE A 106 11.25 10.95 -7.29
CA PHE A 106 10.33 10.44 -6.28
C PHE A 106 10.93 9.46 -5.26
N GLY A 107 12.23 9.13 -5.31
CA GLY A 107 12.88 8.50 -4.15
C GLY A 107 13.95 7.44 -4.37
N ASP A 108 14.16 6.72 -3.26
CA ASP A 108 15.30 5.85 -3.01
C ASP A 108 14.98 4.40 -3.38
N ALA A 109 15.33 4.02 -4.61
CA ALA A 109 15.24 2.63 -5.08
C ALA A 109 16.02 1.66 -4.19
N ALA A 110 17.08 2.11 -3.51
CA ALA A 110 17.88 1.25 -2.64
C ALA A 110 17.05 0.70 -1.48
N TYR A 111 16.11 1.49 -0.93
CA TYR A 111 15.19 0.98 0.09
C TYR A 111 14.31 -0.15 -0.42
N LEU A 112 13.77 -0.04 -1.65
CA LEU A 112 12.92 -1.07 -2.25
C LEU A 112 13.71 -2.34 -2.57
N ASP A 113 14.97 -2.19 -2.99
CA ASP A 113 15.89 -3.31 -3.19
C ASP A 113 16.26 -3.99 -1.86
N THR A 114 16.54 -3.22 -0.80
CA THR A 114 16.74 -3.76 0.56
C THR A 114 15.49 -4.48 1.05
N LEU A 115 14.30 -3.90 0.87
CA LEU A 115 13.04 -4.54 1.27
C LEU A 115 12.80 -5.85 0.50
N SER A 116 13.19 -5.89 -0.78
CA SER A 116 13.16 -7.11 -1.60
C SER A 116 14.13 -8.17 -1.06
N GLN A 117 15.33 -7.79 -0.60
CA GLN A 117 16.29 -8.69 0.05
C GLN A 117 15.72 -9.26 1.36
N ILE A 118 15.11 -8.42 2.19
CA ILE A 118 14.45 -8.83 3.44
C ILE A 118 13.35 -9.87 3.15
N ARG A 119 12.52 -9.66 2.13
CA ARG A 119 11.50 -10.64 1.70
C ARG A 119 12.14 -11.95 1.25
N ARG A 120 13.19 -11.91 0.42
CA ARG A 120 13.90 -13.11 -0.04
C ARG A 120 14.55 -13.90 1.09
N GLY A 121 15.03 -13.22 2.14
CA GLY A 121 15.51 -13.86 3.37
C GLY A 121 14.40 -14.46 4.25
N GLY A 122 13.13 -14.27 3.88
CA GLY A 122 11.98 -14.74 4.67
C GLY A 122 11.76 -13.95 5.96
N PHE A 123 12.30 -12.73 6.06
CA PHE A 123 12.33 -11.94 7.30
C PHE A 123 11.43 -10.70 7.27
N LEU A 124 10.50 -10.59 6.31
CA LEU A 124 9.64 -9.41 6.20
C LEU A 124 8.76 -9.20 7.44
N ARG A 125 8.26 -10.27 8.05
CA ARG A 125 7.43 -10.19 9.27
C ARG A 125 8.23 -9.66 10.44
N GLU A 126 9.42 -10.22 10.67
CA GLU A 126 10.35 -9.80 11.72
C GLU A 126 10.82 -8.37 11.50
N TYR A 127 11.09 -7.98 10.25
CA TYR A 127 11.46 -6.62 9.90
C TYR A 127 10.36 -5.61 10.26
N ILE A 128 9.11 -5.90 9.90
CA ILE A 128 7.97 -5.02 10.22
C ILE A 128 7.80 -4.92 11.73
N TRP A 129 7.86 -6.06 12.44
CA TRP A 129 7.75 -6.04 13.89
C TRP A 129 8.90 -5.27 14.56
N HIS A 130 10.13 -5.43 14.09
CA HIS A 130 11.28 -4.77 14.68
C HIS A 130 11.26 -3.26 14.44
N TYR A 131 11.02 -2.83 13.20
CA TYR A 131 11.22 -1.44 12.78
C TYR A 131 9.96 -0.58 12.74
N LEU A 132 8.79 -1.20 12.58
CA LEU A 132 7.55 -0.49 12.22
C LEU A 132 6.41 -0.76 13.19
N HIS A 133 6.65 -1.54 14.25
CA HIS A 133 5.61 -1.83 15.23
C HIS A 133 4.96 -0.57 15.77
N ARG A 134 3.68 -0.71 16.10
CA ARG A 134 2.93 0.28 16.85
C ARG A 134 2.45 -0.35 18.16
N ARG A 135 2.30 0.48 19.19
CA ARG A 135 1.95 0.03 20.54
C ARG A 135 0.63 -0.74 20.60
N GLN A 136 -0.32 -0.40 19.72
CA GLN A 136 -1.62 -1.06 19.64
C GLN A 136 -1.61 -2.37 18.85
N TRP A 137 -0.52 -2.72 18.17
CA TRP A 137 -0.44 -3.96 17.42
C TRP A 137 -0.30 -5.15 18.34
N ARG A 138 -1.05 -6.20 18.03
CA ARG A 138 -0.81 -7.51 18.62
C ARG A 138 0.43 -8.11 17.96
N ALA A 139 1.29 -8.70 18.79
CA ALA A 139 2.46 -9.40 18.30
C ALA A 139 2.01 -10.58 17.42
N PRO A 140 2.51 -10.69 16.18
CA PRO A 140 2.27 -11.88 15.39
C PRO A 140 2.93 -13.09 16.06
N PRO A 141 2.30 -14.28 16.02
CA PRO A 141 2.93 -15.48 16.53
C PRO A 141 4.16 -15.85 15.68
N ASP A 142 5.07 -16.62 16.28
CA ASP A 142 6.16 -17.31 15.59
C ASP A 142 7.22 -16.42 14.92
N LEU A 143 7.45 -15.21 15.43
CA LEU A 143 8.56 -14.37 14.96
C LEU A 143 9.93 -14.98 15.27
N ARG A 144 10.77 -15.12 14.25
CA ARG A 144 12.12 -15.68 14.36
C ARG A 144 13.14 -14.62 14.78
N ALA A 145 12.86 -13.91 15.88
CA ALA A 145 13.61 -12.70 16.29
C ALA A 145 15.14 -12.89 16.36
N ARG A 146 15.61 -14.04 16.87
CA ARG A 146 17.05 -14.34 16.96
C ARG A 146 17.69 -14.59 15.59
N GLU A 147 16.98 -15.25 14.68
CA GLU A 147 17.47 -15.49 13.31
C GLU A 147 17.49 -14.19 12.53
N PHE A 148 16.42 -13.39 12.66
CA PHE A 148 16.35 -12.08 12.05
C PHE A 148 17.48 -11.18 12.53
N GLU A 149 17.77 -11.13 13.83
CA GLU A 149 18.85 -10.28 14.33
C GLU A 149 20.22 -10.65 13.76
N ARG A 150 20.52 -11.95 13.63
CA ARG A 150 21.76 -12.40 12.99
C ARG A 150 21.81 -12.01 11.52
N TRP A 151 20.71 -12.23 10.78
CA TRP A 151 20.60 -11.85 9.39
C TRP A 151 20.73 -10.33 9.20
N ARG A 152 20.06 -9.54 10.05
CA ARG A 152 20.07 -8.08 10.05
C ARG A 152 21.48 -7.52 10.20
N LEU A 153 22.26 -8.06 11.13
CA LEU A 153 23.64 -7.64 11.39
C LEU A 153 24.60 -8.01 10.25
N ALA A 154 24.31 -9.08 9.50
CA ALA A 154 25.14 -9.52 8.38
C ALA A 154 24.80 -8.80 7.06
N GLU A 155 23.52 -8.53 6.82
CA GLU A 155 23.02 -8.14 5.49
C GLU A 155 22.54 -6.68 5.40
N LEU A 156 22.10 -6.06 6.51
CA LEU A 156 21.66 -4.67 6.49
C LEU A 156 22.81 -3.72 6.82
N ALA A 157 22.86 -2.60 6.08
CA ALA A 157 23.74 -1.50 6.42
C ALA A 157 23.48 -1.02 7.86
N ALA A 158 24.54 -0.64 8.57
CA ALA A 158 24.47 -0.23 9.98
C ALA A 158 23.55 0.98 10.21
N ASP A 159 23.41 1.84 9.21
CA ASP A 159 22.58 3.04 9.21
C ASP A 159 21.21 2.85 8.54
N HIS A 160 20.82 1.60 8.22
CA HIS A 160 19.54 1.28 7.61
C HIS A 160 18.36 1.94 8.35
N ARG A 161 17.51 2.66 7.61
CA ARG A 161 16.28 3.30 8.12
C ARG A 161 15.05 2.73 7.44
N PRO A 162 14.00 2.34 8.20
CA PRO A 162 12.73 1.96 7.59
C PRO A 162 12.08 3.20 6.94
N GLN A 163 11.48 3.00 5.78
CA GLN A 163 10.72 4.04 5.09
C GLN A 163 9.23 3.68 5.04
N THR A 164 8.38 4.69 5.15
CA THR A 164 6.94 4.60 4.93
C THR A 164 6.52 5.86 4.20
N ARG A 165 5.96 5.71 3.01
CA ARG A 165 5.48 6.83 2.19
C ARG A 165 4.02 6.59 1.82
N ILE A 166 3.16 7.55 2.16
CA ILE A 166 1.76 7.54 1.74
C ILE A 166 1.61 8.56 0.62
N ILE A 167 1.29 8.07 -0.56
CA ILE A 167 1.00 8.84 -1.76
C ILE A 167 -0.51 8.95 -1.88
N GLY A 168 -1.04 10.10 -1.45
CA GLY A 168 -2.47 10.34 -1.38
C GLY A 168 -2.90 10.85 -0.01
N PHE A 169 -4.19 11.11 0.11
CA PHE A 169 -4.79 11.65 1.31
C PHE A 169 -6.25 11.20 1.43
N TRP A 170 -6.73 11.14 2.67
CA TRP A 170 -8.12 10.89 2.97
C TRP A 170 -8.92 12.19 2.89
N GLY A 171 -10.04 12.17 2.18
CA GLY A 171 -11.16 13.06 2.46
C GLY A 171 -12.20 12.26 3.23
N TYR A 172 -12.53 12.72 4.43
CA TYR A 172 -13.50 12.07 5.31
C TYR A 172 -14.88 12.66 5.07
N GLY A 173 -15.92 11.82 5.10
CA GLY A 173 -17.30 12.29 5.10
C GLY A 173 -17.65 12.96 6.43
N ASP A 174 -18.40 14.07 6.39
CA ASP A 174 -18.91 14.74 7.59
C ASP A 174 -20.02 13.90 8.26
N ALA A 175 -19.65 12.82 8.95
CA ALA A 175 -20.56 12.16 9.88
C ALA A 175 -20.63 12.96 11.20
N GLY A 176 -21.23 14.16 11.18
CA GLY A 176 -21.23 15.02 12.38
C GLY A 176 -22.01 16.34 12.40
N ALA A 177 -22.84 16.68 11.40
CA ALA A 177 -23.69 17.88 11.47
C ALA A 177 -25.12 17.55 10.98
N GLY A 178 -25.92 16.88 11.80
CA GLY A 178 -27.31 16.59 11.40
C GLY A 178 -28.22 15.81 12.34
N ALA A 179 -27.79 15.49 13.57
CA ALA A 179 -28.65 14.83 14.56
C ALA A 179 -28.64 15.62 15.87
N GLY A 180 -29.33 16.76 15.90
CA GLY A 180 -29.34 17.63 17.08
C GLY A 180 -30.07 18.95 16.90
N SER A 181 -31.37 18.91 16.57
CA SER A 181 -32.35 19.87 17.09
C SER A 181 -33.75 19.30 16.89
N GLU A 182 -34.15 18.46 17.84
CA GLU A 182 -35.56 18.36 18.20
C GLU A 182 -35.99 19.77 18.62
N VAL A 183 -36.74 20.43 17.75
CA VAL A 183 -37.46 21.66 18.07
C VAL A 183 -38.46 21.28 19.15
N SER A 184 -38.18 21.70 20.39
CA SER A 184 -39.21 21.80 21.41
C SER A 184 -40.06 23.02 21.10
N ASP A 185 -41.34 22.77 20.85
CA ASP A 185 -42.41 23.77 20.80
C ASP A 185 -42.44 24.64 22.06
N PRO A 186 -43.05 25.82 21.95
CA PRO A 186 -44.25 26.09 22.76
C PRO A 186 -45.54 26.19 21.94
#